data_AF-A0A968YZK8-F1
#
_entry.id   AF-A0A968YZK8-F1
#
_cell.length_a   1.000
_cell.length_b   1.000
_cell.length_c   1.000
_cell.angle_alpha   90.00
_cell.angle_beta   90.00
_cell.angle_gamma   90.00
#
_symmetry.space_group_name_H-M   'P 1'
#
loop_
_entity.id
_entity.type
_entity.pdbx_description
1 polymer ?
#
loop_
_entity_poly.entity_id
_entity_poly.type
_entity_poly.pdbx_seq_one_letter_code
_entity_poly.pdbx_strand_id
1 'polypeptide(L)'
;MASVTLLAVAGTAQAFSFTSEVEGSSAKGDIFLKAVILNTGERVAVEDLSFVMGAEIVSNDEFKGGNTGAASADKGDEATTGIAQEDAAAADIVTNLSTANLNNIVDTEDEGNFQIDLDFAKVIDNLLIWERGKNSDLGVQAVDNSGNLIGNFFKVSRSDWTDAGFSIDTTEIGSAQAVGSFGLNLVADLGVSGPVSKIRFSSESGFNGPDWKFVGTAAERESQSVPEPGLAVGLGLLGGLMLTKRTRLA
;
A
#
# COMPACT_ATOMS: atom_id res chain seq x y z
N MET A 1 40.33 3.35 -27.32
CA MET A 1 39.30 3.72 -26.34
C MET A 1 38.21 2.68 -26.43
N ALA A 2 37.99 1.90 -25.38
CA ALA A 2 36.91 0.91 -25.34
C ALA A 2 35.70 1.58 -24.68
N SER A 3 34.63 1.83 -25.46
CA SER A 3 33.34 2.21 -24.90
C SER A 3 32.74 0.99 -24.21
N VAL A 4 32.59 1.08 -22.89
CA VAL A 4 31.72 0.17 -22.13
C VAL A 4 30.30 0.71 -22.30
N THR A 5 29.52 0.06 -23.15
CA THR A 5 28.08 0.30 -23.22
C THR A 5 27.45 -0.32 -21.98
N LEU A 6 27.06 0.53 -21.02
CA LEU A 6 26.28 0.11 -19.87
C LEU A 6 24.88 -0.24 -20.38
N LEU A 7 24.59 -1.53 -20.51
CA LEU A 7 23.26 -2.02 -20.82
C LEU A 7 22.41 -1.83 -19.56
N ALA A 8 21.65 -0.73 -19.48
CA ALA A 8 20.63 -0.58 -18.46
C ALA A 8 19.57 -1.65 -18.71
N VAL A 9 19.56 -2.70 -17.90
CA VAL A 9 18.45 -3.65 -17.86
C VAL A 9 17.28 -2.86 -17.29
N ALA A 10 16.33 -2.48 -18.14
CA ALA A 10 15.04 -1.98 -17.68
C ALA A 10 14.42 -3.10 -16.82
N GLY A 11 14.32 -2.85 -15.52
CA GLY A 11 13.61 -3.76 -14.62
C GLY A 11 12.18 -3.94 -15.15
N THR A 12 11.74 -5.19 -15.28
CA THR A 12 10.33 -5.49 -15.52
C THR A 12 9.51 -4.92 -14.37
N ALA A 13 8.30 -4.43 -14.66
CA ALA A 13 7.30 -4.06 -13.65
C ALA A 13 7.32 -5.08 -12.48
N GLN A 14 7.43 -4.57 -11.26
CA GLN A 14 7.54 -5.34 -10.02
C GLN A 14 6.40 -5.01 -9.06
N ALA A 15 5.15 -5.05 -9.54
CA ALA A 15 4.02 -5.21 -8.64
C ALA A 15 4.28 -6.41 -7.70
N PHE A 16 4.02 -6.24 -6.40
CA PHE A 16 4.45 -7.18 -5.38
C PHE A 16 3.41 -7.39 -4.29
N SER A 17 3.47 -8.55 -3.63
CA SER A 17 2.75 -8.80 -2.38
C SER A 17 3.60 -8.39 -1.17
N PHE A 18 2.96 -7.97 -0.10
CA PHE A 18 3.62 -7.71 1.19
C PHE A 18 2.78 -8.28 2.33
N THR A 19 3.37 -8.39 3.52
CA THR A 19 2.66 -8.82 4.73
C THR A 19 2.44 -7.63 5.66
N SER A 20 1.23 -7.49 6.20
CA SER A 20 0.94 -6.50 7.24
C SER A 20 1.20 -7.06 8.63
N GLU A 21 1.96 -6.34 9.45
CA GLU A 21 1.97 -6.54 10.90
C GLU A 21 0.96 -5.59 11.52
N VAL A 22 -0.08 -6.12 12.16
CA VAL A 22 -1.19 -5.33 12.72
C VAL A 22 -1.40 -5.60 14.21
N GLU A 23 -1.95 -4.60 14.90
CA GLU A 23 -2.52 -4.72 16.25
C GLU A 23 -4.04 -4.56 16.16
N GLY A 24 -4.77 -5.47 16.82
CA GLY A 24 -6.22 -5.56 16.70
C GLY A 24 -6.63 -6.66 15.72
N SER A 25 -7.79 -7.28 15.97
CA SER A 25 -8.29 -8.41 15.19
C SER A 25 -9.81 -8.41 15.01
N SER A 26 -10.51 -7.41 15.56
CA SER A 26 -11.95 -7.27 15.38
C SER A 26 -12.21 -6.66 14.00
N ALA A 27 -12.98 -7.34 13.16
CA ALA A 27 -13.33 -6.80 11.85
C ALA A 27 -14.11 -5.47 11.93
N LYS A 28 -14.86 -5.27 13.02
CA LYS A 28 -15.59 -4.02 13.30
C LYS A 28 -14.75 -2.96 14.01
N GLY A 29 -13.69 -3.36 14.70
CA GLY A 29 -12.91 -2.51 15.60
C GLY A 29 -11.61 -2.01 14.96
N ASP A 30 -10.76 -1.36 15.77
CA ASP A 30 -9.49 -0.85 15.26
C ASP A 30 -8.53 -1.98 14.82
N ILE A 31 -7.89 -1.78 13.67
CA ILE A 31 -6.80 -2.62 13.15
C ILE A 31 -5.64 -1.69 12.81
N PHE A 32 -4.72 -1.49 13.74
CA PHE A 32 -3.60 -0.56 13.57
C PHE A 32 -2.40 -1.24 12.90
N LEU A 33 -1.98 -0.69 11.76
CA LEU A 33 -0.74 -1.08 11.10
C LEU A 33 0.46 -0.71 11.97
N LYS A 34 1.34 -1.68 12.20
CA LYS A 34 2.61 -1.51 12.95
C LYS A 34 3.82 -1.54 12.04
N ALA A 35 3.77 -2.36 11.00
CA ALA A 35 4.80 -2.47 9.99
C ALA A 35 4.26 -3.20 8.75
N VAL A 36 5.01 -3.15 7.67
CA VAL A 36 4.88 -4.11 6.57
C VAL A 36 6.18 -4.86 6.34
N ILE A 37 6.08 -6.09 5.84
CA ILE A 37 7.21 -6.87 5.36
C ILE A 37 7.09 -6.94 3.85
N LEU A 38 8.02 -6.30 3.14
CA LEU A 38 8.04 -6.28 1.68
C LEU A 38 8.45 -7.66 1.14
N ASN A 39 8.21 -7.91 -0.14
CA ASN A 39 8.62 -9.14 -0.83
C ASN A 39 10.14 -9.39 -0.78
N THR A 40 10.94 -8.34 -0.55
CA THR A 40 12.39 -8.41 -0.32
C THR A 40 12.76 -8.97 1.06
N GLY A 41 11.80 -9.12 1.97
CA GLY A 41 12.02 -9.41 3.39
C GLY A 41 12.37 -8.18 4.23
N GLU A 42 12.43 -6.99 3.63
CA GLU A 42 12.60 -5.73 4.35
C GLU A 42 11.37 -5.47 5.24
N ARG A 43 11.61 -5.24 6.53
CA ARG A 43 10.58 -4.81 7.47
C ARG A 43 10.57 -3.28 7.54
N VAL A 44 9.41 -2.69 7.28
CA VAL A 44 9.20 -1.24 7.24
C VAL A 44 8.27 -0.88 8.39
N ALA A 45 8.81 -0.23 9.42
CA ALA A 45 8.03 0.17 10.58
C ALA A 45 7.08 1.33 10.22
N VAL A 46 6.00 1.50 11.00
CA VAL A 46 4.96 2.52 10.75
C VAL A 46 5.53 3.94 10.69
N GLU A 47 6.59 4.23 11.42
CA GLU A 47 7.31 5.50 11.40
C GLU A 47 8.05 5.79 10.09
N ASP A 48 8.39 4.73 9.33
CA ASP A 48 9.04 4.78 8.01
C ASP A 48 8.02 4.72 6.86
N LEU A 49 6.74 4.72 7.20
CA LEU A 49 5.66 4.90 6.25
C LEU A 49 5.36 6.39 6.04
N SER A 50 4.63 6.65 4.97
CA SER A 50 4.13 7.94 4.56
C SER A 50 2.61 7.82 4.40
N PHE A 51 1.89 8.53 5.27
CA PHE A 51 0.43 8.58 5.22
C PHE A 51 -0.01 9.77 4.39
N VAL A 52 -1.27 9.75 3.96
CA VAL A 52 -1.88 10.85 3.21
C VAL A 52 -2.04 12.05 4.14
N MET A 53 -1.64 13.24 3.68
CA MET A 53 -1.81 14.52 4.39
C MET A 53 -2.65 15.53 3.61
N GLY A 54 -2.93 15.27 2.34
CA GLY A 54 -3.76 16.11 1.50
C GLY A 54 -4.50 15.27 0.46
N ALA A 55 -5.65 15.78 0.03
CA ALA A 55 -6.41 15.22 -1.06
C ALA A 55 -6.99 16.34 -1.92
N GLU A 56 -7.11 16.08 -3.22
CA GLU A 56 -7.84 16.91 -4.17
C GLU A 56 -8.77 16.01 -4.98
N ILE A 57 -10.08 16.24 -4.83
CA ILE A 57 -11.09 15.53 -5.61
C ILE A 57 -11.17 16.21 -6.99
N VAL A 58 -10.60 15.53 -7.98
CA VAL A 58 -10.60 15.99 -9.38
C VAL A 58 -11.97 15.77 -10.00
N SER A 59 -12.56 14.61 -9.70
CA SER A 59 -13.95 14.29 -10.02
C SER A 59 -14.47 13.23 -9.06
N ASN A 60 -15.73 13.35 -8.65
CA ASN A 60 -16.47 12.34 -7.91
C ASN A 60 -17.91 12.39 -8.43
N ASP A 61 -18.52 11.24 -8.70
CA ASP A 61 -19.93 11.22 -9.07
C ASP A 61 -20.79 11.78 -7.93
N GLU A 62 -21.91 12.42 -8.29
CA GLU A 62 -22.79 13.11 -7.35
C GLU A 62 -23.55 12.12 -6.45
N PHE A 63 -23.42 12.28 -5.13
CA PHE A 63 -24.24 11.57 -4.15
C PHE A 63 -25.70 12.09 -4.16
N LYS A 64 -26.66 11.18 -4.32
CA LYS A 64 -28.11 11.47 -4.34
C LYS A 64 -28.89 10.70 -3.27
N GLY A 65 -28.21 9.95 -2.41
CA GLY A 65 -28.79 9.07 -1.40
C GLY A 65 -28.67 7.58 -1.77
N GLY A 66 -28.49 6.73 -0.74
CA GLY A 66 -28.21 5.31 -0.95
C GLY A 66 -26.89 5.10 -1.70
N ASN A 67 -26.79 4.01 -2.45
CA ASN A 67 -25.62 3.61 -3.26
C ASN A 67 -25.41 4.47 -4.51
N THR A 68 -25.30 5.78 -4.34
CA THR A 68 -25.08 6.75 -5.44
C THR A 68 -23.90 7.63 -5.09
N GLY A 69 -23.23 8.18 -6.09
CA GLY A 69 -21.92 8.80 -5.88
C GLY A 69 -20.82 7.84 -6.30
N ALA A 70 -19.58 8.14 -5.96
CA ALA A 70 -18.49 7.22 -6.27
C ALA A 70 -17.56 6.96 -5.10
N ALA A 71 -17.04 7.98 -4.42
CA ALA A 71 -16.18 7.80 -3.25
C ALA A 71 -16.74 8.48 -2.01
N SER A 72 -16.84 7.71 -0.93
CA SER A 72 -17.25 8.09 0.42
C SER A 72 -16.09 7.82 1.41
N ALA A 73 -16.20 8.36 2.62
CA ALA A 73 -15.32 7.97 3.71
C ALA A 73 -16.07 6.97 4.60
N ASP A 74 -15.46 5.82 4.94
CA ASP A 74 -16.07 4.86 5.86
C ASP A 74 -15.07 4.27 6.87
N LYS A 75 -15.58 3.72 7.96
CA LYS A 75 -14.80 3.14 9.05
C LYS A 75 -15.46 1.89 9.62
N GLY A 76 -14.69 1.10 10.35
CA GLY A 76 -15.22 0.01 11.18
C GLY A 76 -16.34 0.48 12.11
N ASP A 77 -17.39 -0.33 12.27
CA ASP A 77 -18.54 -0.06 13.14
C ASP A 77 -18.14 0.40 14.54
N GLU A 78 -17.15 -0.28 15.12
CA GLU A 78 -16.63 -0.10 16.46
C GLU A 78 -15.26 0.59 16.45
N ALA A 79 -14.75 1.01 15.29
CA ALA A 79 -13.48 1.73 15.17
C ALA A 79 -13.54 3.08 15.90
N THR A 80 -12.50 3.39 16.67
CA THR A 80 -12.42 4.59 17.52
C THR A 80 -11.86 5.81 16.79
N THR A 81 -11.36 5.61 15.58
CA THR A 81 -10.82 6.66 14.69
C THR A 81 -11.55 6.67 13.35
N GLY A 82 -11.30 7.69 12.53
CA GLY A 82 -11.93 7.82 11.22
C GLY A 82 -13.36 8.32 11.31
N ILE A 83 -14.01 8.45 10.15
CA ILE A 83 -15.38 8.93 10.00
C ILE A 83 -16.12 8.11 8.94
N ALA A 84 -17.45 8.15 9.02
CA ALA A 84 -18.36 7.68 7.99
C ALA A 84 -19.09 8.88 7.39
N GLN A 85 -18.97 9.09 6.08
CA GLN A 85 -19.49 10.25 5.35
C GLN A 85 -19.65 9.90 3.86
N GLU A 86 -20.90 9.75 3.42
CA GLU A 86 -21.27 9.39 2.04
C GLU A 86 -20.85 10.42 0.99
N ASP A 87 -21.22 11.69 1.22
CA ASP A 87 -20.80 12.82 0.39
C ASP A 87 -19.50 13.39 0.98
N ALA A 88 -18.40 12.67 0.79
CA ALA A 88 -17.11 12.98 1.39
C ALA A 88 -16.44 14.18 0.70
N ALA A 89 -16.06 15.19 1.49
CA ALA A 89 -15.15 16.22 1.04
C ALA A 89 -13.69 15.72 1.09
N ALA A 90 -12.77 16.43 0.45
CA ALA A 90 -11.34 16.07 0.47
C ALA A 90 -10.76 15.93 1.89
N ALA A 91 -11.23 16.74 2.86
CA ALA A 91 -10.80 16.64 4.26
C ALA A 91 -11.27 15.34 4.93
N ASP A 92 -12.41 14.79 4.51
CA ASP A 92 -12.97 13.56 5.03
C ASP A 92 -12.15 12.35 4.56
N ILE A 93 -11.79 12.36 3.27
CA ILE A 93 -10.84 11.41 2.66
C ILE A 93 -9.50 11.42 3.41
N VAL A 94 -8.93 12.61 3.65
CA VAL A 94 -7.67 12.74 4.43
C VAL A 94 -7.85 12.21 5.86
N THR A 95 -8.99 12.44 6.51
CA THR A 95 -9.26 11.96 7.87
C THR A 95 -9.14 10.44 7.96
N ASN A 96 -9.65 9.70 6.98
CA ASN A 96 -9.55 8.24 6.99
C ASN A 96 -8.16 7.75 6.56
N LEU A 97 -7.49 8.42 5.64
CA LEU A 97 -6.22 7.96 5.07
C LEU A 97 -4.96 8.42 5.82
N SER A 98 -5.07 9.44 6.68
CA SER A 98 -3.95 9.98 7.47
C SER A 98 -3.57 9.14 8.70
N THR A 99 -4.28 8.03 8.92
CA THR A 99 -4.15 7.20 10.13
C THR A 99 -3.59 5.81 9.80
N ALA A 100 -2.91 5.20 10.77
CA ALA A 100 -2.46 3.82 10.68
C ALA A 100 -3.58 2.79 10.89
N ASN A 101 -4.82 3.22 11.15
CA ASN A 101 -5.94 2.28 11.28
C ASN A 101 -6.39 1.83 9.89
N LEU A 102 -6.21 0.55 9.59
CA LEU A 102 -6.61 -0.07 8.33
C LEU A 102 -8.13 -0.19 8.21
N ASN A 103 -8.86 -0.06 9.32
CA ASN A 103 -10.32 -0.03 9.35
C ASN A 103 -10.91 1.36 9.10
N ASN A 104 -10.09 2.33 8.66
CA ASN A 104 -10.55 3.61 8.13
C ASN A 104 -10.20 3.62 6.65
N ILE A 105 -11.21 3.65 5.79
CA ILE A 105 -11.06 3.47 4.35
C ILE A 105 -11.77 4.59 3.58
N VAL A 106 -11.50 4.62 2.28
CA VAL A 106 -12.40 5.26 1.32
C VAL A 106 -13.20 4.14 0.68
N ASP A 107 -14.51 4.24 0.80
CA ASP A 107 -15.47 3.26 0.35
C ASP A 107 -16.14 3.76 -0.93
N THR A 108 -16.47 2.86 -1.86
CA THR A 108 -16.88 3.30 -3.19
C THR A 108 -17.96 2.44 -3.84
N GLU A 109 -18.73 3.05 -4.72
CA GLU A 109 -19.88 2.39 -5.35
C GLU A 109 -19.50 1.50 -6.54
N ASP A 110 -20.19 0.37 -6.71
CA ASP A 110 -19.95 -0.63 -7.77
C ASP A 110 -19.84 -0.02 -9.19
N GLU A 111 -20.66 1.00 -9.47
CA GLU A 111 -20.72 1.70 -10.75
C GLU A 111 -20.17 3.14 -10.71
N GLY A 112 -19.63 3.56 -9.58
CA GLY A 112 -19.15 4.93 -9.34
C GLY A 112 -17.84 5.25 -10.06
N ASN A 113 -17.73 6.50 -10.52
CA ASN A 113 -16.53 7.05 -11.14
C ASN A 113 -15.91 8.14 -10.25
N PHE A 114 -14.62 8.00 -9.95
CA PHE A 114 -13.87 9.03 -9.23
C PHE A 114 -12.46 9.20 -9.76
N GLN A 115 -11.90 10.39 -9.52
CA GLN A 115 -10.48 10.69 -9.62
C GLN A 115 -10.08 11.55 -8.43
N ILE A 116 -9.15 11.06 -7.62
CA ILE A 116 -8.69 11.73 -6.41
C ILE A 116 -7.17 11.74 -6.42
N ASP A 117 -6.59 12.93 -6.31
CA ASP A 117 -5.16 13.11 -6.09
C ASP A 117 -4.88 13.10 -4.60
N LEU A 118 -3.92 12.29 -4.16
CA LEU A 118 -3.53 12.16 -2.77
C LEU A 118 -2.08 12.61 -2.59
N ASP A 119 -1.88 13.54 -1.65
CA ASP A 119 -0.59 14.04 -1.22
C ASP A 119 -0.10 13.26 0.00
N PHE A 120 1.07 12.66 -0.13
CA PHE A 120 1.74 11.90 0.92
C PHE A 120 2.67 12.78 1.75
N ALA A 121 2.78 12.48 3.04
CA ALA A 121 3.55 13.27 4.01
C ALA A 121 5.06 13.33 3.73
N LYS A 122 5.57 12.31 3.05
CA LYS A 122 6.95 12.13 2.59
C LYS A 122 6.92 11.70 1.12
N VAL A 123 8.02 11.92 0.41
CA VAL A 123 8.23 11.28 -0.89
C VAL A 123 8.31 9.76 -0.72
N ILE A 124 7.66 9.04 -1.63
CA ILE A 124 7.48 7.59 -1.56
C ILE A 124 8.09 6.90 -2.77
N ASP A 125 8.64 5.71 -2.56
CA ASP A 125 9.23 4.86 -3.60
C ASP A 125 8.38 3.61 -3.91
N ASN A 126 7.58 3.16 -2.94
CA ASN A 126 6.56 2.15 -3.12
C ASN A 126 5.21 2.65 -2.59
N LEU A 127 4.14 2.15 -3.20
CA LEU A 127 2.77 2.35 -2.76
C LEU A 127 2.21 1.01 -2.30
N LEU A 128 1.64 1.00 -1.10
CA LEU A 128 1.01 -0.14 -0.44
C LEU A 128 -0.50 0.10 -0.45
N ILE A 129 -1.23 -0.85 -0.99
CA ILE A 129 -2.66 -0.77 -1.19
C ILE A 129 -3.32 -1.91 -0.44
N TRP A 130 -4.38 -1.59 0.30
CA TRP A 130 -5.33 -2.54 0.82
C TRP A 130 -6.70 -2.26 0.21
N GLU A 131 -7.46 -3.32 -0.03
CA GLU A 131 -8.84 -3.21 -0.49
C GLU A 131 -9.74 -4.19 0.28
N ARG A 132 -10.94 -3.77 0.65
CA ARG A 132 -11.95 -4.63 1.27
C ARG A 132 -12.75 -5.35 0.16
N GLY A 133 -12.88 -6.67 0.25
CA GLY A 133 -13.72 -7.47 -0.65
C GLY A 133 -12.95 -8.27 -1.72
N LYS A 134 -11.80 -7.79 -2.16
CA LYS A 134 -10.90 -8.34 -3.20
C LYS A 134 -11.58 -8.52 -4.54
N ASN A 135 -12.50 -7.63 -4.89
CA ASN A 135 -13.42 -7.78 -6.02
C ASN A 135 -13.38 -6.62 -7.00
N SER A 136 -12.61 -5.58 -6.70
CA SER A 136 -12.55 -4.36 -7.49
C SER A 136 -11.28 -4.21 -8.33
N ASP A 137 -11.35 -3.40 -9.38
CA ASP A 137 -10.20 -2.86 -10.07
C ASP A 137 -9.88 -1.44 -9.56
N LEU A 138 -8.65 -0.98 -9.72
CA LEU A 138 -8.24 0.37 -9.32
C LEU A 138 -7.20 0.94 -10.29
N GLY A 139 -7.39 2.20 -10.70
CA GLY A 139 -6.42 2.95 -11.50
C GLY A 139 -5.47 3.76 -10.61
N VAL A 140 -4.18 3.74 -10.93
CA VAL A 140 -3.12 4.44 -10.20
C VAL A 140 -2.19 5.14 -11.19
N GLN A 141 -1.88 6.41 -10.96
CA GLN A 141 -0.88 7.15 -11.74
C GLN A 141 -0.18 8.22 -10.89
N ALA A 142 1.09 8.51 -11.16
CA ALA A 142 1.79 9.56 -10.44
C ALA A 142 1.41 10.96 -10.94
N VAL A 143 1.52 11.95 -10.06
CA VAL A 143 1.20 13.36 -10.36
C VAL A 143 2.36 14.24 -9.93
N ASP A 144 2.70 15.25 -10.72
CA ASP A 144 3.70 16.25 -10.36
C ASP A 144 3.13 17.35 -9.45
N ASN A 145 4.01 18.23 -8.96
CA ASN A 145 3.61 19.36 -8.09
C ASN A 145 2.71 20.40 -8.76
N SER A 146 2.60 20.37 -10.09
CA SER A 146 1.72 21.25 -10.87
C SER A 146 0.37 20.60 -11.19
N GLY A 147 0.14 19.37 -10.75
CA GLY A 147 -1.08 18.61 -11.03
C GLY A 147 -1.07 17.88 -12.37
N ASN A 148 0.07 17.79 -13.06
CA ASN A 148 0.16 17.03 -14.30
C ASN A 148 0.39 15.55 -14.01
N LEU A 149 -0.27 14.69 -14.79
CA LEU A 149 -0.01 13.25 -14.77
C LEU A 149 1.39 12.97 -15.31
N ILE A 150 2.14 12.16 -14.58
CA ILE A 150 3.48 11.69 -14.95
C ILE A 150 3.57 10.17 -14.85
N GLY A 151 4.51 9.59 -15.59
CA GLY A 151 4.63 8.14 -15.68
C GLY A 151 3.45 7.48 -16.41
N ASN A 152 3.33 6.18 -16.25
CA ASN A 152 2.33 5.32 -16.84
C ASN A 152 1.13 5.17 -15.90
N PHE A 153 -0.05 5.06 -16.50
CA PHE A 153 -1.23 4.57 -15.81
C PHE A 153 -1.06 3.07 -15.53
N PHE A 154 -1.32 2.67 -14.29
CA PHE A 154 -1.32 1.28 -13.86
C PHE A 154 -2.72 0.89 -13.39
N LYS A 155 -3.25 -0.22 -13.92
CA LYS A 155 -4.51 -0.80 -13.46
C LYS A 155 -4.19 -1.99 -12.55
N VAL A 156 -4.55 -1.88 -11.27
CA VAL A 156 -4.66 -3.04 -10.39
C VAL A 156 -5.93 -3.77 -10.78
N SER A 157 -5.81 -5.02 -11.24
CA SER A 157 -6.98 -5.82 -11.58
C SER A 157 -7.48 -6.57 -10.35
N ARG A 158 -8.78 -6.83 -10.28
CA ARG A 158 -9.38 -7.62 -9.19
C ARG A 158 -8.77 -9.02 -9.02
N SER A 159 -8.15 -9.56 -10.07
CA SER A 159 -7.43 -10.83 -10.04
C SER A 159 -6.07 -10.75 -9.34
N ASP A 160 -5.55 -9.56 -9.12
CA ASP A 160 -4.18 -9.32 -8.68
C ASP A 160 -4.08 -9.22 -7.15
N TRP A 161 -5.23 -9.08 -6.47
CA TRP A 161 -5.28 -8.98 -5.02
C TRP A 161 -4.76 -10.24 -4.34
N THR A 162 -3.86 -10.04 -3.37
CA THR A 162 -3.38 -11.10 -2.48
C THR A 162 -3.99 -10.95 -1.10
N ASP A 163 -4.25 -12.06 -0.41
CA ASP A 163 -4.88 -12.02 0.90
C ASP A 163 -4.02 -11.29 1.93
N ALA A 164 -4.56 -10.28 2.59
CA ALA A 164 -3.85 -9.50 3.61
C ALA A 164 -3.84 -10.17 5.00
N GLY A 165 -4.59 -11.27 5.17
CA GLY A 165 -4.64 -12.04 6.42
C GLY A 165 -5.60 -11.49 7.49
N PHE A 166 -6.46 -10.54 7.15
CA PHE A 166 -7.49 -10.00 8.04
C PHE A 166 -8.77 -9.61 7.28
N SER A 167 -9.81 -9.23 8.03
CA SER A 167 -11.11 -8.82 7.51
C SER A 167 -11.55 -7.52 8.14
N ILE A 168 -12.40 -6.78 7.43
CA ILE A 168 -12.99 -5.50 7.85
C ILE A 168 -14.51 -5.55 7.66
N ASP A 169 -15.23 -4.94 8.59
CA ASP A 169 -16.68 -4.74 8.62
C ASP A 169 -16.96 -3.28 8.98
N THR A 170 -17.33 -2.49 7.99
CA THR A 170 -17.56 -1.04 8.15
C THR A 170 -19.05 -0.71 8.24
N THR A 171 -19.38 0.57 8.40
CA THR A 171 -20.75 0.99 8.71
C THR A 171 -21.77 0.74 7.59
N GLU A 172 -21.31 0.64 6.34
CA GLU A 172 -22.18 0.43 5.18
C GLU A 172 -22.60 -1.04 5.00
N ILE A 173 -21.79 -2.00 5.46
CA ILE A 173 -21.97 -3.43 5.15
C ILE A 173 -22.49 -4.24 6.35
N GLY A 174 -23.19 -5.34 6.04
CA GLY A 174 -23.80 -6.20 7.05
C GLY A 174 -22.91 -7.31 7.62
N SER A 175 -21.70 -7.48 7.07
CA SER A 175 -20.80 -8.55 7.48
C SER A 175 -19.36 -8.32 7.01
N ALA A 176 -18.40 -8.70 7.87
CA ALA A 176 -16.97 -8.68 7.58
C ALA A 176 -16.59 -9.31 6.23
N GLN A 177 -15.75 -8.60 5.48
CA GLN A 177 -15.16 -9.05 4.23
C GLN A 177 -13.64 -9.18 4.35
N ALA A 178 -13.05 -10.10 3.58
CA ALA A 178 -11.60 -10.29 3.56
C ALA A 178 -10.90 -9.14 2.84
N VAL A 179 -9.72 -8.77 3.32
CA VAL A 179 -8.95 -7.65 2.78
C VAL A 179 -7.86 -8.16 1.83
N GLY A 180 -7.76 -7.51 0.67
CA GLY A 180 -6.69 -7.64 -0.30
C GLY A 180 -5.51 -6.74 0.03
N SER A 181 -4.34 -7.12 -0.46
CA SER A 181 -3.15 -6.29 -0.46
C SER A 181 -2.43 -6.35 -1.80
N PHE A 182 -1.88 -5.21 -2.21
CA PHE A 182 -1.14 -5.06 -3.45
C PHE A 182 -0.09 -3.94 -3.33
N GLY A 183 1.14 -4.22 -3.72
CA GLY A 183 2.26 -3.29 -3.68
C GLY A 183 2.70 -2.87 -5.08
N LEU A 184 3.06 -1.59 -5.24
CA LEU A 184 3.60 -1.02 -6.47
C LEU A 184 4.97 -0.38 -6.17
N ASN A 185 5.96 -0.68 -7.00
CA ASN A 185 7.20 0.08 -7.06
C ASN A 185 7.04 1.22 -8.07
N LEU A 186 7.10 2.47 -7.61
CA LEU A 186 6.67 3.59 -8.46
C LEU A 186 7.57 3.78 -9.68
N VAL A 187 8.88 3.59 -9.53
CA VAL A 187 9.83 3.70 -10.66
C VAL A 187 9.61 2.57 -11.66
N ALA A 188 9.48 1.32 -11.20
CA ALA A 188 9.37 0.17 -12.09
C ALA A 188 7.98 0.03 -12.73
N ASP A 189 6.92 0.30 -11.96
CA ASP A 189 5.53 0.05 -12.38
C ASP A 189 4.89 1.28 -13.01
N LEU A 190 5.14 2.47 -12.46
CA LEU A 190 4.63 3.73 -13.03
C LEU A 190 5.65 4.39 -13.95
N GLY A 191 6.88 3.90 -14.08
CA GLY A 191 7.86 4.49 -15.01
C GLY A 191 8.26 5.93 -14.69
N VAL A 192 8.11 6.37 -13.43
CA VAL A 192 8.60 7.68 -12.98
C VAL A 192 10.12 7.65 -12.79
N SER A 193 10.78 8.80 -12.87
CA SER A 193 12.24 8.91 -12.77
C SER A 193 12.80 8.77 -11.35
N GLY A 194 11.94 8.77 -10.32
CA GLY A 194 12.31 8.66 -8.92
C GLY A 194 11.08 8.71 -7.99
N PRO A 195 11.31 8.78 -6.68
CA PRO A 195 10.25 8.92 -5.69
C PRO A 195 9.34 10.12 -5.95
N VAL A 196 8.06 9.98 -5.63
CA VAL A 196 7.03 11.02 -5.81
C VAL A 196 6.25 11.24 -4.52
N SER A 197 5.57 12.38 -4.36
CA SER A 197 4.74 12.67 -3.19
C SER A 197 3.25 12.71 -3.49
N LYS A 198 2.84 12.61 -4.76
CA LYS A 198 1.43 12.70 -5.16
C LYS A 198 1.06 11.58 -6.14
N ILE A 199 -0.06 10.92 -5.87
CA ILE A 199 -0.62 9.84 -6.69
C ILE A 199 -2.09 10.14 -6.98
N ARG A 200 -2.51 9.98 -8.23
CA ARG A 200 -3.91 9.94 -8.65
C ARG A 200 -4.42 8.52 -8.55
N PHE A 201 -5.57 8.39 -7.89
CA PHE A 201 -6.36 7.17 -7.85
C PHE A 201 -7.63 7.40 -8.64
N SER A 202 -8.08 6.36 -9.34
CA SER A 202 -9.30 6.43 -10.14
C SER A 202 -10.08 5.14 -10.15
N SER A 203 -11.39 5.26 -10.14
CA SER A 203 -12.33 4.19 -10.50
C SER A 203 -13.19 4.65 -11.67
N GLU A 204 -13.62 3.69 -12.48
CA GLU A 204 -14.58 3.89 -13.57
C GLU A 204 -15.67 2.83 -13.52
N SER A 205 -16.78 3.08 -14.20
CA SER A 205 -17.87 2.11 -14.33
C SER A 205 -17.33 0.75 -14.80
N GLY A 206 -17.62 -0.30 -14.02
CA GLY A 206 -17.13 -1.65 -14.24
C GLY A 206 -15.91 -2.03 -13.39
N PHE A 207 -15.34 -1.11 -12.62
CA PHE A 207 -14.29 -1.41 -11.64
C PHE A 207 -14.83 -2.05 -10.36
N ASN A 208 -16.15 -2.09 -10.17
CA ASN A 208 -16.80 -2.73 -9.03
C ASN A 208 -16.38 -2.11 -7.69
N GLY A 209 -16.43 -0.77 -7.60
CA GLY A 209 -16.31 -0.04 -6.34
C GLY A 209 -15.15 -0.48 -5.44
N PRO A 210 -13.89 -0.05 -5.69
CA PRO A 210 -12.79 -0.36 -4.79
C PRO A 210 -12.90 0.31 -3.42
N ASP A 211 -12.81 -0.48 -2.35
CA ASP A 211 -12.89 0.01 -0.97
C ASP A 211 -11.51 0.02 -0.32
N TRP A 212 -10.81 1.15 -0.33
CA TRP A 212 -9.35 1.15 -0.26
C TRP A 212 -8.74 1.92 0.92
N LYS A 213 -7.51 1.52 1.22
CA LYS A 213 -6.55 2.23 2.07
C LYS A 213 -5.20 2.29 1.36
N PHE A 214 -4.55 3.45 1.41
CA PHE A 214 -3.23 3.65 0.81
C PHE A 214 -2.21 4.12 1.83
N VAL A 215 -1.01 3.58 1.72
CA VAL A 215 0.16 4.02 2.49
C VAL A 215 1.38 3.93 1.58
N GLY A 216 2.26 4.93 1.61
CA GLY A 216 3.52 4.86 0.88
C GLY A 216 4.68 4.47 1.78
N THR A 217 5.72 3.89 1.21
CA THR A 217 7.00 3.70 1.91
C THR A 217 7.86 4.94 1.74
N ALA A 218 8.42 5.49 2.81
CA ALA A 218 9.27 6.67 2.69
C ALA A 218 10.58 6.33 1.96
N ALA A 219 10.90 7.07 0.90
CA ALA A 219 12.08 6.78 0.07
C ALA A 219 13.43 7.02 0.77
N GLU A 220 13.45 7.85 1.81
CA GLU A 220 14.66 8.17 2.59
C GLU A 220 14.82 7.30 3.84
N ARG A 221 14.02 6.24 3.99
CA ARG A 221 14.09 5.36 5.16
C ARG A 221 15.42 4.59 5.23
N GLU A 222 15.86 4.34 6.45
CA GLU A 222 17.00 3.46 6.69
C GLU A 222 16.59 2.00 6.44
N SER A 223 17.18 1.35 5.44
CA SER A 223 16.82 -0.04 5.12
C SER A 223 17.35 -0.99 6.19
N GLN A 224 16.45 -1.51 7.01
CA GLN A 224 16.76 -2.59 7.95
C GLN A 224 16.70 -3.93 7.21
N SER A 225 17.79 -4.30 6.54
CA SER A 225 17.92 -5.64 5.98
C SER A 225 17.86 -6.67 7.12
N VAL A 226 16.86 -7.54 7.12
CA VAL A 226 16.83 -8.71 8.01
C VAL A 226 17.99 -9.63 7.61
N PRO A 227 18.87 -10.06 8.54
CA PRO A 227 19.99 -10.94 8.18
C PRO A 227 19.46 -12.20 7.49
N GLU A 228 19.89 -12.42 6.25
CA GLU A 228 19.53 -13.64 5.53
C GLU A 228 19.95 -14.88 6.35
N PRO A 229 19.11 -15.92 6.43
CA PRO A 229 19.44 -17.16 7.14
C PRO A 229 20.79 -17.77 6.71
N GLY A 230 21.23 -17.52 5.47
CA GLY A 230 22.52 -17.98 4.94
C GLY A 230 23.75 -17.36 5.61
N LEU A 231 23.66 -16.11 6.08
CA LEU A 231 24.77 -15.43 6.77
C LEU A 231 24.98 -15.97 8.19
N ALA A 232 23.91 -16.45 8.85
CA ALA A 232 23.99 -17.12 10.14
C ALA A 232 24.67 -18.51 10.05
N VAL A 233 24.47 -19.24 8.94
CA VAL A 233 25.15 -20.52 8.69
C VAL A 233 26.65 -20.33 8.41
N GLY A 234 27.04 -19.23 7.75
CA GLY A 234 28.44 -18.89 7.48
C GLY A 234 29.27 -18.65 8.75
N LEU A 235 28.69 -18.04 9.79
CA LEU A 235 29.34 -17.86 11.09
C LEU A 235 29.47 -19.16 11.90
N GLY A 236 28.54 -20.11 11.73
CA GLY A 236 28.61 -21.44 12.36
C GLY A 236 29.76 -22.30 11.82
N LEU A 237 30.08 -22.20 10.53
CA LEU A 237 31.16 -22.97 9.89
C LEU A 237 32.57 -22.47 10.27
N LEU A 238 32.74 -21.19 10.60
CA LEU A 238 34.01 -20.66 11.10
C LEU A 238 34.31 -21.08 12.55
N GLY A 239 33.27 -21.38 13.35
CA GLY A 239 33.42 -21.96 14.69
C GLY A 239 33.83 -23.44 14.69
N GLY A 240 33.44 -24.21 13.66
CA GLY A 240 33.73 -25.64 13.55
C GLY A 240 35.17 -25.99 13.17
N LEU A 241 35.92 -25.05 12.57
CA LEU A 241 37.30 -25.28 12.09
C LEU A 241 38.39 -25.10 13.17
N MET A 242 38.02 -24.70 14.40
CA MET A 242 38.97 -24.51 15.53
C MET A 242 39.09 -25.72 16.48
N LEU A 243 38.50 -26.88 16.17
CA LEU A 243 38.51 -28.07 17.04
C LEU A 243 39.21 -29.30 16.45
N THR A 244 40.22 -29.12 15.59
CA THR A 244 41.15 -30.21 15.25
C THR A 244 42.61 -29.80 15.41
N LYS A 245 43.14 -29.94 16.63
CA LYS A 245 44.58 -30.08 16.81
C LYS A 245 44.97 -30.96 18.02
N ARG A 246 45.31 -32.20 17.66
CA ARG A 246 46.34 -33.11 18.20
C ARG A 246 46.20 -33.66 19.63
N THR A 247 45.98 -34.97 19.71
CA THR A 247 46.81 -35.88 20.52
C THR A 247 47.11 -37.18 19.76
N ARG A 248 48.40 -37.40 19.46
CA ARG A 248 49.03 -38.73 19.37
C ARG A 248 50.53 -38.54 19.53
N LEU A 249 51.07 -39.03 20.66
CA LEU A 249 52.15 -40.02 20.76
C LEU A 249 52.81 -39.95 22.15
N ALA A 250 52.61 -41.00 22.94
CA ALA A 250 53.64 -41.78 23.64
C ALA A 250 53.01 -43.14 24.00
#